data_AF-A0A662H498-F1
#
_entry.id   AF-A0A662H498-F1
#
_cell.length_a   1.000
_cell.length_b   1.000
_cell.length_c   1.000
_cell.angle_alpha   90.00
_cell.angle_beta   90.00
_cell.angle_gamma   90.00
#
_symmetry.space_group_name_H-M   'P 1'
#
loop_
_entity.id
_entity.type
_entity.pdbx_description
1 polymer ?
#
loop_
_entity_poly.entity_id
_entity_poly.type
_entity_poly.pdbx_seq_one_letter_code
_entity_poly.pdbx_strand_id
1 'polypeptide(L)'
;MRVPPIVTVTRHCLKRVLERAQVYDRIEGLKLVEKVLREGEIVDERGRHLLVKLGKHYIILRRAEEGYLAVSYTIGVVPRGFTERLRGRRFEPGFTIKLARSRR
;
A
#
# COMPACT_ATOMS: atom_id res chain seq x y z
N MET A 1 11.61 -9.10 21.23
CA MET A 1 10.35 -8.58 20.64
C MET A 1 10.60 -8.33 19.15
N ARG A 2 9.83 -8.94 18.23
CA ARG A 2 9.94 -8.61 16.81
C ARG A 2 9.34 -7.21 16.60
N VAL A 3 10.12 -6.29 16.07
CA VAL A 3 9.63 -4.94 15.73
C VAL A 3 8.59 -5.09 14.63
N PRO A 4 7.40 -4.50 14.77
CA PRO A 4 6.38 -4.52 13.72
C PRO A 4 6.93 -3.92 12.42
N PRO A 5 6.69 -4.52 11.23
CA PRO A 5 7.18 -3.98 9.97
C PRO A 5 6.69 -2.54 9.75
N ILE A 6 7.55 -1.67 9.23
CA ILE A 6 7.19 -0.29 8.90
C ILE A 6 6.71 -0.25 7.45
N VAL A 7 5.52 0.34 7.22
CA VAL A 7 5.06 0.69 5.88
C VAL A 7 5.30 2.18 5.65
N THR A 8 6.31 2.50 4.86
CA THR A 8 6.58 3.88 4.47
C THR A 8 5.78 4.25 3.22
N VAL A 9 4.85 5.17 3.35
CA VAL A 9 4.03 5.67 2.24
C VAL A 9 4.83 6.73 1.50
N THR A 10 5.08 6.49 0.21
CA THR A 10 5.79 7.46 -0.63
C THR A 10 4.90 8.66 -0.94
N ARG A 11 5.51 9.83 -1.19
CA ARG A 11 4.78 11.02 -1.66
C ARG A 11 4.02 10.75 -2.96
N HIS A 12 4.58 9.92 -3.84
CA HIS A 12 3.93 9.51 -5.08
C HIS A 12 2.65 8.71 -4.81
N CYS A 13 2.74 7.69 -3.96
CA CYS A 13 1.56 6.90 -3.58
C CYS A 13 0.48 7.78 -2.96
N LEU A 14 0.84 8.64 -2.00
CA LEU A 14 -0.12 9.53 -1.35
C LEU A 14 -0.76 10.51 -2.35
N LYS A 15 0.03 11.11 -3.26
CA LYS A 15 -0.50 11.97 -4.34
C LYS A 15 -1.55 11.22 -5.17
N ARG A 16 -1.26 9.97 -5.57
CA ARG A 16 -2.19 9.15 -6.35
C ARG A 16 -3.47 8.83 -5.59
N VAL A 17 -3.38 8.61 -4.27
CA VAL A 17 -4.56 8.41 -3.41
C VAL A 17 -5.46 9.64 -3.46
N LEU A 18 -4.91 10.83 -3.20
CA LEU A 18 -5.67 12.07 -3.19
C LEU A 18 -6.35 12.33 -4.55
N GLU A 19 -5.60 12.19 -5.64
CA GLU A 19 -6.10 12.42 -7.01
C GLU A 19 -7.20 11.44 -7.42
N ARG A 20 -7.09 10.16 -7.04
CA ARG A 20 -7.93 9.08 -7.61
C ARG A 20 -9.04 8.60 -6.69
N ALA A 21 -8.86 8.72 -5.38
CA ALA A 21 -9.85 8.32 -4.39
C ALA A 21 -10.80 9.47 -4.02
N GLN A 22 -10.64 10.66 -4.64
CA GLN A 22 -11.42 11.88 -4.32
C GLN A 22 -11.34 12.26 -2.83
N VAL A 23 -10.15 12.11 -2.25
CA VAL A 23 -9.89 12.42 -0.84
C VAL A 23 -9.21 13.78 -0.75
N TYR A 24 -9.72 14.67 0.11
CA TYR A 24 -9.35 16.09 0.11
C TYR A 24 -8.11 16.40 0.95
N ASP A 25 -7.79 15.57 1.94
CA ASP A 25 -6.63 15.79 2.82
C ASP A 25 -5.70 14.58 2.97
N ARG A 26 -4.47 14.88 3.39
CA ARG A 26 -3.38 13.88 3.53
C ARG A 26 -3.65 12.86 4.64
N ILE A 27 -4.37 13.24 5.70
CA ILE A 27 -4.65 12.37 6.83
C ILE A 27 -5.66 11.31 6.40
N GLU A 28 -6.73 11.70 5.74
CA GLU A 28 -7.70 10.78 5.14
C GLU A 28 -7.03 9.87 4.11
N GLY A 29 -6.13 10.40 3.28
CA GLY A 29 -5.37 9.60 2.31
C GLY A 29 -4.51 8.52 2.99
N LEU A 30 -3.87 8.86 4.12
CA LEU A 30 -3.11 7.89 4.92
C LEU A 30 -4.02 6.86 5.61
N LYS A 31 -5.17 7.29 6.15
CA LYS A 31 -6.17 6.38 6.73
C LYS A 31 -6.70 5.39 5.70
N LEU A 32 -6.92 5.82 4.46
CA LEU A 32 -7.32 4.92 3.38
C LEU A 32 -6.23 3.89 3.08
N VAL A 33 -4.97 4.33 2.99
CA VAL A 33 -3.85 3.40 2.82
C VAL A 33 -3.79 2.39 3.97
N GLU A 34 -3.92 2.86 5.21
CA GLU A 34 -3.96 1.99 6.38
C GLU A 34 -5.07 0.96 6.30
N LYS A 35 -6.29 1.40 5.98
CA LYS A 35 -7.46 0.55 5.83
C LYS A 35 -7.24 -0.54 4.79
N VAL A 36 -6.78 -0.17 3.59
CA VAL A 36 -6.50 -1.13 2.51
C VAL A 36 -5.46 -2.16 2.93
N LEU A 37 -4.44 -1.76 3.70
CA LEU A 37 -3.40 -2.66 4.16
C LEU A 37 -3.84 -3.53 5.35
N ARG A 38 -4.69 -3.04 6.25
CA ARG A 38 -5.21 -3.82 7.40
C ARG A 38 -6.28 -4.82 7.00
N GLU A 39 -7.20 -4.41 6.12
CA GLU A 39 -8.39 -5.20 5.77
C GLU A 39 -8.24 -5.93 4.43
N GLY A 40 -7.31 -5.49 3.58
CA GLY A 40 -7.12 -6.04 2.25
C GLY A 40 -6.32 -7.33 2.20
N GLU A 41 -6.27 -7.89 1.00
CA GLU A 41 -5.58 -9.13 0.68
C GLU A 41 -4.43 -8.89 -0.29
N ILE A 42 -3.34 -9.63 -0.12
CA ILE A 42 -2.27 -9.74 -1.11
C ILE A 42 -2.81 -10.60 -2.26
N VAL A 43 -3.08 -9.96 -3.39
CA VAL A 43 -3.64 -10.60 -4.59
C VAL A 43 -2.58 -10.96 -5.62
N ASP A 44 -1.36 -10.44 -5.51
CA ASP A 44 -0.26 -10.81 -6.41
C ASP A 44 1.11 -10.49 -5.79
N GLU A 45 2.15 -11.21 -6.22
CA GLU A 45 3.52 -11.05 -5.77
C GLU A 45 4.48 -11.20 -6.96
N ARG A 46 5.34 -10.19 -7.17
CA ARG A 46 6.33 -10.17 -8.26
C ARG A 46 7.68 -9.66 -7.79
N GLY A 47 8.63 -10.58 -7.61
CA GLY A 47 9.95 -10.26 -7.10
C GLY A 47 9.88 -9.58 -5.74
N ARG A 48 10.25 -8.30 -5.68
CA ARG A 48 10.16 -7.49 -4.45
C ARG A 48 8.84 -6.77 -4.26
N HIS A 49 7.89 -6.90 -5.19
CA HIS A 49 6.62 -6.17 -5.14
C HIS A 49 5.44 -7.04 -4.73
N LEU A 50 4.54 -6.48 -3.94
CA LEU A 50 3.26 -7.07 -3.56
C LEU A 50 2.13 -6.17 -4.04
N LEU A 51 1.03 -6.77 -4.49
CA LEU A 51 -0.20 -6.07 -4.78
C LEU A 51 -1.22 -6.38 -3.70
N VAL A 52 -1.63 -5.36 -2.94
CA VAL A 52 -2.68 -5.46 -1.92
C VAL A 52 -3.97 -4.87 -2.48
N LYS A 53 -5.09 -5.57 -2.31
CA LYS A 53 -6.42 -5.17 -2.79
C LYS A 53 -7.43 -5.11 -1.65
N LEU A 54 -8.25 -4.07 -1.65
CA LEU A 54 -9.48 -3.99 -0.85
C LEU A 54 -10.59 -3.41 -1.73
N GLY A 55 -11.60 -4.21 -2.07
CA GLY A 55 -12.64 -3.81 -3.02
C GLY A 55 -12.05 -3.37 -4.36
N LYS A 56 -12.22 -2.08 -4.71
CA LYS A 56 -11.66 -1.48 -5.93
C LYS A 56 -10.28 -0.85 -5.75
N HIS A 57 -9.76 -0.80 -4.52
CA HIS A 57 -8.51 -0.14 -4.18
C HIS A 57 -7.34 -1.09 -4.32
N TYR A 58 -6.25 -0.63 -4.93
CA TYR A 58 -5.01 -1.38 -5.06
C TYR A 58 -3.83 -0.56 -4.56
N ILE A 59 -2.97 -1.18 -3.75
CA ILE A 59 -1.72 -0.60 -3.28
C ILE A 59 -0.58 -1.52 -3.70
N ILE A 60 0.42 -0.94 -4.35
CA ILE A 60 1.66 -1.63 -4.67
C ILE A 60 2.63 -1.38 -3.53
N LEU A 61 3.04 -2.45 -2.86
CA LEU A 61 4.11 -2.44 -1.88
C LEU A 61 5.40 -2.93 -2.51
N ARG A 62 6.54 -2.39 -2.08
CA ARG A 62 7.88 -2.91 -2.37
C ARG A 62 8.56 -3.30 -1.06
N ARG A 63 9.05 -4.53 -0.96
CA ARG A 63 9.87 -4.99 0.17
C ARG A 63 11.14 -4.15 0.30
N ALA A 64 11.47 -3.75 1.52
CA ALA A 64 12.68 -3.04 1.92
C ALA A 64 13.27 -3.70 3.17
N GLU A 65 14.49 -3.33 3.55
CA GLU A 65 15.18 -3.93 4.70
C GLU A 65 14.38 -3.82 6.02
N GLU A 66 13.75 -2.67 6.26
CA GLU A 66 12.99 -2.39 7.50
C GLU A 66 11.46 -2.61 7.36
N GLY A 67 11.00 -3.22 6.26
CA GLY A 67 9.57 -3.47 6.02
C GLY A 67 9.15 -3.26 4.57
N TYR A 68 8.26 -2.29 4.33
CA TYR A 68 7.63 -2.08 3.02
C TYR A 68 7.56 -0.60 2.65
N LEU A 69 7.60 -0.34 1.35
CA LEU A 69 7.33 0.97 0.75
C LEU A 69 6.01 0.89 -0.02
N ALA A 70 5.01 1.72 0.32
CA ALA A 70 3.84 1.89 -0.54
C ALA A 70 4.22 2.83 -1.69
N VAL A 71 4.45 2.25 -2.87
CA VAL A 71 5.05 2.94 -4.03
C VAL A 71 4.01 3.51 -4.98
N SER A 72 2.83 2.91 -5.08
CA SER A 72 1.76 3.43 -5.96
C SER A 72 0.38 2.96 -5.51
N TYR A 73 -0.63 3.65 -6.06
CA TYR A 73 -2.04 3.40 -5.81
C TYR A 73 -2.84 3.47 -7.12
N THR A 74 -3.75 2.51 -7.31
CA THR A 74 -4.74 2.51 -8.39
C THR A 74 -6.13 2.19 -7.83
N ILE A 75 -7.16 2.61 -8.56
CA ILE A 75 -8.55 2.33 -8.23
C ILE A 75 -9.26 1.78 -9.46
N GLY A 76 -10.05 0.72 -9.29
CA GLY A 76 -10.85 0.09 -10.34
C GLY A 76 -10.07 -0.62 -11.45
N VAL A 77 -8.75 -0.45 -11.49
CA VAL A 77 -7.88 -1.00 -12.54
C VAL A 77 -6.68 -1.69 -11.91
N VAL A 78 -6.46 -2.96 -12.29
CA VAL A 78 -5.29 -3.73 -11.89
C VAL A 78 -4.03 -3.08 -12.48
N PRO A 79 -3.01 -2.76 -11.66
CA PRO A 79 -1.79 -2.14 -12.19
C PRO A 79 -1.10 -3.04 -13.22
N ARG A 80 -0.53 -2.40 -14.25
CA ARG A 80 0.16 -3.11 -15.34
C ARG A 80 1.24 -4.03 -14.77
N GLY A 81 1.27 -5.27 -15.28
CA GLY A 81 2.22 -6.28 -14.83
C GLY A 81 1.76 -7.10 -13.64
N PHE A 82 0.57 -6.87 -13.09
CA PHE A 82 -0.08 -7.76 -12.13
C PHE A 82 -1.33 -8.43 -12.71
N THR A 83 -1.77 -9.51 -12.08
CA THR A 83 -2.73 -10.49 -12.61
C THR A 83 -3.65 -11.10 -11.54
N GLU A 84 -3.59 -10.65 -10.29
CA GLU A 84 -4.44 -11.13 -9.18
C GLU A 84 -4.44 -12.67 -8.98
N ARG A 85 -3.25 -13.28 -9.05
CA ARG A 85 -3.10 -14.75 -9.03
C ARG A 85 -3.18 -15.37 -7.63
N LEU A 86 -3.08 -14.56 -6.57
CA LEU A 86 -3.12 -15.01 -5.18
C LEU A 86 -4.49 -14.73 -4.57
N ARG A 87 -4.92 -15.58 -3.63
CA ARG A 87 -6.16 -15.41 -2.84
C ARG A 87 -5.93 -15.80 -1.39
N GLY A 88 -6.64 -15.15 -0.47
CA GLY A 88 -6.69 -15.54 0.94
C GLY A 88 -5.45 -15.22 1.77
N ARG A 89 -4.46 -14.50 1.21
CA ARG A 89 -3.26 -14.08 1.94
C ARG A 89 -3.45 -12.65 2.44
N ARG A 90 -3.53 -12.47 3.75
CA ARG A 90 -3.60 -11.13 4.35
C ARG A 90 -2.22 -10.49 4.47
N PHE A 91 -2.19 -9.17 4.42
CA PHE A 91 -1.04 -8.40 4.84
C PHE A 91 -1.02 -8.40 6.39
N GLU A 92 0.10 -8.79 7.01
CA GLU A 92 0.17 -8.97 8.47
C GLU A 92 -0.26 -7.69 9.21
N PRO A 93 -1.23 -7.73 10.14
CA PRO A 93 -1.86 -6.52 10.70
C PRO A 93 -1.00 -5.74 11.70
N GLY A 94 0.17 -6.26 12.07
CA GLY A 94 1.07 -5.65 13.04
C GLY A 94 2.04 -4.67 12.41
N PHE A 95 1.61 -3.69 11.60
CA PHE A 95 2.51 -2.69 10.99
C PHE A 95 2.26 -1.28 11.52
N THR A 96 3.24 -0.40 11.32
CA THR A 96 3.09 1.05 11.53
C THR A 96 3.25 1.80 10.22
N ILE A 97 2.39 2.79 9.96
CA ILE A 97 2.50 3.66 8.78
C ILE A 97 3.34 4.89 9.10
N LYS A 98 4.26 5.22 8.18
CA LYS A 98 5.04 6.44 8.20
C LYS A 98 4.98 7.11 6.83
N LEU A 99 4.81 8.42 6.78
CA LEU A 99 5.01 9.15 5.53
C LEU A 99 6.51 9.29 5.24
N ALA A 100 6.93 9.04 4.00
CA ALA A 100 8.31 9.28 3.58
C ALA A 100 8.66 10.76 3.83
N ARG A 101 9.64 11.00 4.73
CA ARG A 101 10.16 12.35 4.97
C ARG A 101 10.94 12.79 3.72
N SER A 102 10.73 14.03 3.29
CA SER A 102 11.63 14.63 2.31
C SER A 102 13.02 14.70 2.95
N ARG A 103 14.04 14.15 2.29
CA ARG A 103 15.41 14.59 2.58
C ARG A 103 15.42 16.09 2.27
N ARG A 104 15.55 16.92 3.30
CA ARG A 104 16.01 18.30 3.16
C ARG A 104 17.52 18.26 3.18
#